data_AF-A0A957VWM7-F1
#
_entry.id   AF-A0A957VWM7-F1
#
_cell.length_a   1.000
_cell.length_b   1.000
_cell.length_c   1.000
_cell.angle_alpha   90.00
_cell.angle_beta   90.00
_cell.angle_gamma   90.00
#
_symmetry.space_group_name_H-M   'P 1'
#
loop_
_entity.id
_entity.type
_entity.pdbx_description
1 polymer ?
#
loop_
_entity_poly.entity_id
_entity_poly.type
_entity_poly.pdbx_seq_one_letter_code
_entity_poly.pdbx_strand_id
1 'polypeptide(L)'
;MKWLNSLFNDQNRVTTVLVLSDILLINLAFILAYWVRYDLQLFRAVDPAFNVPYQVYLPFVAVFTLLLIFVYKQQGSYKQRRQLSWIDEFYA
;
A
#
# COMPACT_ATOMS: atom_id res chain seq x y z
N MET A 1 -39.64 -5.72 -3.01
CA MET A 1 -38.45 -5.30 -3.78
C MET A 1 -37.27 -5.09 -2.83
N LYS A 2 -36.70 -6.18 -2.29
CA LYS A 2 -35.61 -6.17 -1.27
C LYS A 2 -34.33 -6.89 -1.75
N TRP A 3 -34.33 -7.38 -3.00
CA TRP A 3 -33.34 -8.31 -3.53
C TRP A 3 -32.24 -7.66 -4.40
N LEU A 4 -32.26 -6.33 -4.60
CA LEU A 4 -31.31 -5.63 -5.48
C LEU A 4 -30.15 -4.91 -4.76
N ASN A 5 -30.21 -4.71 -3.44
CA ASN A 5 -29.14 -4.02 -2.69
C ASN A 5 -28.07 -4.94 -2.08
N SER A 6 -28.21 -6.26 -2.24
CA SER A 6 -27.31 -7.25 -1.62
C SER A 6 -26.13 -7.66 -2.51
N LEU A 7 -26.19 -7.40 -3.82
CA LEU A 7 -25.21 -7.93 -4.80
C LEU A 7 -24.01 -7.03 -5.10
N PHE A 8 -23.92 -5.83 -4.49
CA PHE A 8 -22.89 -4.82 -4.81
C PHE A 8 -22.04 -4.34 -3.63
N ASN A 9 -22.20 -4.89 -2.41
CA ASN A 9 -21.55 -4.33 -1.22
C ASN A 9 -20.21 -4.99 -0.83
N ASP A 10 -19.85 -6.17 -1.37
CA ASP A 10 -18.60 -6.85 -0.99
C ASP A 10 -17.37 -6.45 -1.84
N GLN A 11 -17.54 -6.16 -3.14
CA GLN A 11 -16.40 -5.77 -3.99
C GLN A 11 -15.73 -4.47 -3.56
N ASN A 12 -16.52 -3.49 -3.10
CA ASN A 12 -16.00 -2.21 -2.64
C ASN A 12 -15.21 -2.37 -1.34
N ARG A 13 -15.58 -3.33 -0.47
CA ARG A 13 -14.90 -3.57 0.81
C ARG A 13 -13.52 -4.19 0.59
N VAL A 14 -13.43 -5.22 -0.26
CA VAL A 14 -12.14 -5.85 -0.59
C VAL A 14 -11.20 -4.84 -1.25
N THR A 15 -11.71 -4.06 -2.20
CA THR A 15 -10.93 -3.00 -2.85
C THR A 15 -10.45 -1.95 -1.84
N THR A 16 -11.30 -1.53 -0.91
CA THR A 16 -10.93 -0.57 0.13
C THR A 16 -9.86 -1.13 1.06
N VAL A 17 -9.96 -2.40 1.45
CA VAL A 17 -8.96 -3.07 2.30
C VAL A 17 -7.61 -3.17 1.57
N LEU A 18 -7.60 -3.49 0.27
CA LEU A 18 -6.38 -3.53 -0.53
C LEU A 18 -5.71 -2.15 -0.62
N VAL A 19 -6.47 -1.10 -0.92
CA VAL A 19 -5.94 0.27 -0.97
C VAL A 19 -5.41 0.72 0.39
N LEU A 20 -6.12 0.43 1.48
CA LEU A 20 -5.67 0.75 2.84
C LEU A 20 -4.41 -0.03 3.22
N SER A 21 -4.35 -1.32 2.86
CA SER A 21 -3.17 -2.16 3.02
C SER A 21 -1.96 -1.56 2.31
N ASP A 22 -2.11 -1.16 1.05
CA ASP A 22 -1.03 -0.55 0.28
C ASP A 22 -0.53 0.76 0.92
N ILE A 23 -1.45 1.63 1.35
CA ILE A 23 -1.09 2.87 2.06
C ILE A 23 -0.28 2.56 3.32
N LEU A 24 -0.74 1.59 4.13
CA LEU A 24 -0.06 1.21 5.36
C LEU A 24 1.32 0.63 5.08
N LEU A 25 1.44 -0.27 4.11
CA LEU A 25 2.71 -0.92 3.74
C LEU A 25 3.72 0.11 3.20
N ILE A 26 3.29 1.05 2.36
CA ILE A 26 4.16 2.11 1.83
C ILE A 26 4.69 2.98 2.97
N ASN A 27 3.81 3.45 3.87
CA ASN A 27 4.23 4.28 5.00
C ASN A 27 5.17 3.51 5.94
N LEU A 28 4.86 2.24 6.22
CA LEU A 28 5.69 1.39 7.06
C LEU A 28 7.06 1.14 6.42
N ALA A 29 7.13 0.96 5.10
CA ALA A 29 8.39 0.83 4.38
C ALA A 29 9.26 2.09 4.49
N PHE A 30 8.68 3.29 4.42
CA PHE A 30 9.42 4.54 4.61
C PHE A 30 9.90 4.74 6.05
N ILE A 31 9.09 4.38 7.04
CA ILE A 31 9.49 4.42 8.46
C ILE A 31 10.66 3.46 8.69
N LEU A 32 10.57 2.23 8.18
CA LEU A 32 11.64 1.24 8.29
C LEU A 32 12.90 1.69 7.54
N ALA A 33 12.76 2.28 6.34
CA ALA A 33 13.89 2.81 5.60
C ALA A 33 14.60 3.93 6.36
N TYR A 34 13.85 4.84 6.99
CA TYR A 34 14.40 5.88 7.86
C TYR A 34 15.12 5.25 9.05
N TRP A 35 14.48 4.31 9.74
CA TRP A 35 15.07 3.62 10.89
C TRP A 35 16.37 2.89 10.53
N VAL A 36 16.36 2.12 9.44
CA VAL A 36 17.55 1.40 8.95
C VAL A 36 18.68 2.38 8.58
N ARG A 37 18.33 3.55 8.02
CA ARG A 37 19.30 4.55 7.60
C ARG A 37 19.94 5.31 8.76
N TYR A 38 19.15 5.69 9.77
CA TYR A 38 19.58 6.57 10.86
C TYR A 38 19.97 5.82 12.13
N ASP A 39 19.22 4.78 12.52
CA ASP A 39 19.49 4.00 13.74
C ASP A 39 20.46 2.84 13.49
N LEU A 40 20.24 2.05 12.43
CA LEU A 40 21.18 0.97 12.07
C LEU A 40 22.41 1.47 11.31
N GLN A 41 22.37 2.71 10.80
CA GLN A 41 23.44 3.32 10.00
C GLN A 41 24.00 2.38 8.93
N LEU A 42 23.10 1.62 8.29
CA LEU A 42 23.48 0.51 7.42
C LEU A 42 24.45 1.01 6.33
N PHE A 43 25.60 0.33 6.20
CA PHE A 43 26.72 0.62 5.29
C PHE A 43 27.57 1.89 5.55
N ARG A 44 27.02 2.94 6.18
CA ARG A 44 27.79 4.17 6.46
C ARG A 44 27.19 4.97 7.62
N ALA A 45 28.05 5.28 8.59
CA ALA A 45 27.75 6.20 9.68
C ALA A 45 27.21 7.52 9.14
N VAL A 46 26.08 7.97 9.70
CA VAL A 46 25.50 9.25 9.35
C VAL A 46 26.28 10.32 10.12
N ASP A 47 26.91 11.24 9.39
CA ASP A 47 27.49 12.43 10.01
C ASP A 47 26.36 13.25 10.65
N PRO A 48 26.50 13.72 11.90
CA PRO A 48 25.48 14.49 12.61
C PRO A 48 24.96 15.71 11.84
N ALA A 49 25.74 16.28 10.90
CA ALA A 49 25.28 17.37 10.04
C ALA A 49 24.15 16.97 9.07
N PHE A 50 23.99 15.68 8.78
CA PHE A 50 22.94 15.14 7.89
C PHE A 50 21.82 14.41 8.65
N ASN A 51 21.75 14.58 9.98
CA ASN A 51 20.65 14.05 10.78
C ASN A 51 19.41 14.94 10.64
N VAL A 52 18.56 14.60 9.66
CA VAL A 52 17.38 15.37 9.29
C VAL A 52 16.14 14.66 9.84
N PRO A 53 15.22 15.39 10.49
CA PRO A 53 14.00 14.77 11.04
C PRO A 53 13.12 14.20 9.92
N TYR A 54 12.42 13.10 10.25
CA TYR A 54 11.50 12.41 9.33
C TYR A 54 10.47 13.33 8.64
N GLN A 55 10.10 14.44 9.29
CA GLN A 55 9.15 15.42 8.78
C GLN A 55 9.54 16.01 7.41
N VAL A 56 10.83 16.11 7.12
CA VAL A 56 11.32 16.61 5.82
C VAL A 56 10.99 15.64 4.68
N TYR A 57 10.84 14.35 4.99
CA TYR A 57 10.51 13.32 4.01
C TYR A 57 9.00 13.16 3.79
N LEU A 58 8.15 13.67 4.69
CA LEU A 58 6.69 13.59 4.56
C LEU A 58 6.13 14.02 3.20
N PRO A 59 6.51 15.17 2.60
CA PRO A 59 6.02 15.53 1.28
C PRO A 59 6.41 14.51 0.21
N PHE A 60 7.60 13.92 0.28
CA PHE A 60 8.05 12.89 -0.66
C PHE A 60 7.28 11.59 -0.47
N VAL A 61 7.07 11.15 0.78
CA VAL A 61 6.26 9.97 1.12
C VAL A 61 4.84 10.15 0.61
N ALA A 62 4.24 11.33 0.81
CA ALA A 62 2.90 11.65 0.34
C ALA A 62 2.80 11.60 -1.19
N VAL A 63 3.73 12.24 -1.90
CA VAL A 63 3.77 12.21 -3.37
C VAL A 63 3.96 10.79 -3.89
N PHE A 64 4.86 10.01 -3.30
CA PHE A 64 5.12 8.64 -3.72
C PHE A 64 3.92 7.72 -3.48
N THR A 65 3.27 7.86 -2.33
CA THR A 65 2.05 7.10 -2.00
C THR A 65 0.93 7.43 -2.99
N LEU A 66 0.71 8.70 -3.28
CA LEU A 66 -0.30 9.13 -4.25
C LEU A 66 0.00 8.61 -5.66
N LEU A 67 1.27 8.65 -6.08
CA LEU A 67 1.71 8.15 -7.37
C LEU A 67 1.46 6.64 -7.48
N LEU A 68 1.82 5.86 -6.47
CA LEU A 68 1.59 4.42 -6.48
C LEU A 68 0.10 4.05 -6.53
N ILE A 69 -0.74 4.71 -5.72
CA ILE A 69 -2.19 4.50 -5.78
C ILE A 69 -2.74 4.85 -7.17
N PHE A 70 -2.26 5.93 -7.77
CA PHE A 70 -2.66 6.33 -9.12
C PHE A 70 -2.28 5.28 -10.16
N VAL A 71 -1.05 4.76 -10.10
CA VAL A 71 -0.59 3.69 -11.01
C VAL A 71 -1.38 2.40 -10.82
N TYR A 72 -1.61 1.96 -9.58
CA TYR A 72 -2.38 0.75 -9.28
C TYR A 72 -3.85 0.87 -9.72
N LYS A 73 -4.41 2.09 -9.60
CA LYS A 73 -5.74 2.40 -10.13
C LYS A 73 -5.77 2.29 -11.66
N GLN A 74 -4.75 2.83 -12.36
CA GLN A 74 -4.66 2.79 -13.82
C GLN A 74 -4.47 1.35 -14.35
N GLN A 75 -3.67 0.53 -13.66
CA GLN A 75 -3.48 -0.88 -14.01
C GLN A 75 -4.72 -1.74 -13.73
N GLY A 76 -5.68 -1.23 -12.96
CA GLY A 76 -6.85 -1.99 -12.56
C GLY A 76 -6.50 -3.15 -11.63
N SER A 77 -5.39 -3.06 -10.88
CA SER A 77 -4.99 -4.09 -9.89
C SER A 77 -6.05 -4.29 -8.80
N TYR A 78 -6.88 -3.26 -8.57
CA TYR A 78 -8.02 -3.32 -7.67
C TYR A 78 -9.29 -3.91 -8.30
N LYS A 79 -9.28 -4.24 -9.60
CA LYS A 79 -10.40 -4.96 -10.23
C LYS A 79 -10.31 -6.40 -9.78
N GLN A 80 -11.16 -6.75 -8.81
CA GLN A 80 -11.43 -8.13 -8.44
C GLN A 80 -11.97 -8.86 -9.69
N ARG A 81 -11.07 -9.50 -10.46
CA ARG A 81 -11.52 -10.57 -11.37
C ARG A 81 -12.20 -11.57 -10.45
N ARG A 82 -13.48 -11.80 -10.68
CA ARG A 82 -14.29 -12.80 -10.00
C ARG A 82 -13.76 -14.17 -10.45
N GLN A 83 -12.54 -14.50 -10.05
CA GLN A 83 -11.97 -15.82 -10.27
C GLN A 83 -12.54 -16.69 -9.17
N LEU A 84 -13.04 -17.83 -9.62
CA LEU A 84 -13.54 -18.90 -8.78
C LEU A 84 -12.54 -19.19 -7.66
N SER A 85 -13.05 -19.71 -6.55
CA SER A 85 -12.27 -19.97 -5.34
C SER A 85 -10.94 -20.62 -5.71
N TRP A 86 -9.84 -20.27 -5.04
CA TRP A 86 -8.55 -20.95 -5.24
C TRP A 86 -8.67 -22.48 -5.16
N ILE A 87 -9.68 -22.96 -4.44
CA ILE A 87 -10.05 -24.38 -4.33
C ILE A 87 -10.55 -24.94 -5.67
N ASP A 88 -11.35 -24.19 -6.42
CA ASP A 88 -11.92 -24.63 -7.71
C ASP A 88 -10.84 -24.83 -8.79
N GLU A 89 -9.70 -24.13 -8.69
CA GLU A 89 -8.58 -24.29 -9.63
C GLU A 89 -7.71 -25.52 -9.33
N PHE A 90 -7.70 -26.02 -8.08
CA PHE A 90 -7.02 -27.28 -7.75
C PHE A 90 -7.84 -28.52 -8.10
N TYR A 91 -9.16 -28.39 -8.26
CA TYR A 91 -10.08 -29.50 -8.55
C TYR A 91 -10.56 -29.55 -10.01
N ALA A 92 -10.07 -28.66 -10.89
CA ALA A 92 -10.31 -28.67 -12.33
C ALA A 92 -9.15 -29.36 -13.08
#